data_AF-A0A5J4YAZ9-F1
#
_entry.id   AF-A0A5J4YAZ9-F1
#
_cell.length_a   1.000
_cell.length_b   1.000
_cell.length_c   1.000
_cell.angle_alpha   90.00
_cell.angle_beta   90.00
_cell.angle_gamma   90.00
#
_symmetry.space_group_name_H-M   'P 1'
#
loop_
_entity.id
_entity.type
_entity.pdbx_description
1 polymer ?
#
loop_
_entity_poly.entity_id
_entity_poly.type
_entity_poly.pdbx_seq_one_letter_code
_entity_poly.pdbx_strand_id
1 'polypeptide(L)'
;MTVMQINPFLKTAMRQLKGIRLEQTDDAVVLNLLSRFPWFKLQERYPWSGHPVQLRRRDFRRGKASGALSQDADALWIEQVWRDPVGGHGSECAWSPEPGTLYVDSTIQVQGKKAQYRQMFFIWPNAEADHDYNSTVALLPQAGLRFEATHSKYSLVQGVEGKSQRKGPGRVPTAPMSPPA
;
A
#
# COMPACT_ATOMS: atom_id res chain seq x y z
N MET A 1 10.27 2.76 -4.01
CA MET A 1 10.66 1.33 -4.00
C MET A 1 11.98 1.01 -3.26
N THR A 2 12.95 1.92 -3.12
CA THR A 2 14.25 1.61 -2.45
C THR A 2 14.11 1.17 -1.00
N VAL A 3 13.13 1.72 -0.27
CA VAL A 3 12.84 1.44 1.16
C VAL A 3 12.65 -0.05 1.46
N MET A 4 11.89 -0.78 0.64
CA MET A 4 11.58 -2.19 0.90
C MET A 4 12.72 -3.17 0.56
N GLN A 5 13.87 -2.70 0.02
CA GLN A 5 14.99 -3.55 -0.41
C GLN A 5 14.61 -4.70 -1.36
N ILE A 6 13.60 -4.49 -2.21
CA ILE A 6 13.08 -5.54 -3.10
C ILE A 6 14.11 -5.91 -4.18
N ASN A 7 14.27 -7.20 -4.44
CA ASN A 7 15.10 -7.77 -5.52
C ASN A 7 14.71 -7.17 -6.89
N PRO A 8 15.66 -6.76 -7.76
CA PRO A 8 15.38 -6.27 -9.10
C PRO A 8 14.37 -7.10 -9.92
N PHE A 9 14.41 -8.43 -9.85
CA PHE A 9 13.43 -9.30 -10.52
C PHE A 9 11.99 -9.00 -10.08
N LEU A 10 11.76 -8.90 -8.76
CA LEU A 10 10.43 -8.60 -8.23
C LEU A 10 10.01 -7.16 -8.51
N LYS A 11 10.94 -6.19 -8.55
CA LYS A 11 10.64 -4.83 -9.03
C LYS A 11 10.12 -4.85 -10.48
N THR A 12 10.71 -5.69 -11.34
CA THR A 12 10.24 -5.88 -12.72
C THR A 12 8.88 -6.58 -12.76
N ALA A 13 8.64 -7.59 -11.94
CA ALA A 13 7.33 -8.24 -11.86
C ALA A 13 6.23 -7.28 -11.36
N MET A 14 6.52 -6.42 -10.37
CA MET A 14 5.60 -5.36 -9.92
C MET A 14 5.30 -4.32 -11.01
N ARG A 15 6.23 -4.05 -11.93
CA ARG A 15 5.96 -3.21 -13.12
C ARG A 15 5.04 -3.86 -14.15
N GLN A 16 4.79 -5.17 -14.06
CA GLN A 16 3.84 -5.90 -14.89
C GLN A 16 2.46 -6.07 -14.22
N LEU A 17 2.25 -5.43 -13.06
CA LEU A 17 0.91 -5.17 -12.54
C LEU A 17 0.18 -4.26 -13.52
N LYS A 18 -0.88 -4.78 -14.13
CA LYS A 18 -1.82 -4.00 -14.94
C LYS A 18 -2.70 -3.14 -14.04
N GLY A 19 -3.18 -3.70 -12.94
CA GLY A 19 -4.34 -3.13 -12.28
C GLY A 19 -4.67 -3.70 -10.91
N ILE A 20 -5.78 -3.21 -10.37
CA ILE A 20 -6.42 -3.74 -9.17
C ILE A 20 -7.90 -3.96 -9.45
N ARG A 21 -8.48 -4.99 -8.82
CA ARG A 21 -9.92 -5.22 -8.73
C ARG A 21 -10.33 -5.29 -7.26
N LEU A 22 -11.17 -4.35 -6.83
CA LEU A 22 -11.76 -4.32 -5.49
C LEU A 22 -13.21 -4.77 -5.59
N GLU A 23 -13.62 -5.69 -4.74
CA GLU A 23 -14.98 -6.22 -4.69
C GLU A 23 -15.50 -6.13 -3.25
N GLN A 24 -16.69 -5.57 -3.07
CA GLN A 24 -17.47 -5.71 -1.85
C GLN A 24 -18.35 -6.94 -1.95
N THR A 25 -18.19 -7.78 -0.95
CA THR A 25 -19.13 -8.84 -0.56
C THR A 25 -19.84 -8.41 0.72
N ASP A 26 -20.92 -9.08 1.08
CA ASP A 26 -21.75 -8.71 2.24
C ASP A 26 -20.95 -8.69 3.57
N ASP A 27 -19.87 -9.48 3.65
CA ASP A 27 -19.04 -9.67 4.84
C ASP A 27 -17.62 -9.06 4.73
N ALA A 28 -17.15 -8.69 3.53
CA ALA A 28 -15.76 -8.27 3.31
C ALA A 28 -15.51 -7.41 2.06
N VAL A 29 -14.38 -6.71 2.04
CA VAL A 29 -13.68 -6.23 0.83
C VAL A 29 -12.69 -7.30 0.35
N VAL A 30 -12.67 -7.57 -0.95
CA VAL A 30 -11.68 -8.42 -1.62
C VAL A 30 -10.86 -7.56 -2.58
N LEU A 31 -9.55 -7.50 -2.37
CA LEU A 31 -8.58 -6.83 -3.24
C LEU A 31 -7.82 -7.87 -4.04
N ASN A 32 -7.88 -7.77 -5.37
CA ASN A 32 -7.13 -8.59 -6.30
C ASN A 32 -6.12 -7.71 -7.06
N LEU A 33 -4.84 -8.10 -7.08
CA LEU A 33 -3.85 -7.48 -7.98
C LEU A 33 -3.83 -8.21 -9.32
N LEU A 34 -4.00 -7.46 -10.40
CA LEU A 34 -4.05 -7.96 -11.77
C LEU A 34 -2.68 -7.85 -12.41
N SER A 35 -2.13 -8.96 -12.90
CA SER A 35 -0.78 -9.04 -13.48
C SER A 35 -0.81 -9.69 -14.86
N ARG A 36 0.17 -9.34 -15.70
CA ARG A 36 0.44 -10.09 -16.95
C ARG A 36 0.94 -11.52 -16.71
N PHE A 37 1.47 -11.83 -15.54
CA PHE A 37 2.00 -13.16 -15.24
C PHE A 37 0.93 -14.04 -14.58
N PRO A 38 0.53 -15.19 -15.17
CA PRO A 38 -0.52 -16.06 -14.61
C PRO A 38 -0.22 -16.60 -13.20
N TRP A 39 1.06 -16.72 -12.85
CA TRP A 39 1.55 -17.13 -11.53
C TRP A 39 1.64 -15.98 -10.51
N PHE A 40 1.50 -14.73 -10.94
CA PHE A 40 1.55 -13.55 -10.08
C PHE A 40 0.12 -13.13 -9.72
N LYS A 41 -0.50 -13.89 -8.82
CA LYS A 41 -1.81 -13.58 -8.24
C LYS A 41 -1.64 -13.22 -6.77
N LEU A 42 -2.07 -12.02 -6.40
CA LEU A 42 -2.28 -11.62 -5.02
C LEU A 42 -3.76 -11.31 -4.84
N GLN A 43 -4.38 -11.99 -3.88
CA GLN A 43 -5.72 -11.71 -3.40
C GLN A 43 -5.63 -11.48 -1.88
N GLU A 44 -6.27 -10.43 -1.42
CA GLU A 44 -6.43 -10.07 -0.01
C GLU A 44 -7.93 -9.95 0.28
N ARG A 45 -8.37 -10.43 1.45
CA ARG A 45 -9.78 -10.34 1.88
C ARG A 45 -9.84 -9.78 3.29
N TYR A 46 -10.55 -8.67 3.46
CA TYR A 46 -10.65 -7.93 4.71
C TYR A 46 -12.10 -7.88 5.16
N PRO A 47 -12.45 -8.43 6.34
CA PRO A 47 -13.83 -8.42 6.81
C PRO A 47 -14.27 -7.01 7.20
N TRP A 48 -15.54 -6.68 7.01
CA TRP A 48 -16.12 -5.38 7.42
C TRP A 48 -16.08 -5.13 8.93
N SER A 49 -15.87 -6.17 9.74
CA SER A 49 -15.64 -6.06 11.19
C SER A 49 -14.30 -5.42 11.58
N GLY A 50 -13.39 -5.22 10.62
CA GLY A 50 -12.05 -4.66 10.85
C GLY A 50 -11.10 -5.57 11.64
N HIS A 51 -11.51 -6.82 11.92
CA HIS A 51 -10.63 -7.78 12.60
C HIS A 51 -9.38 -8.09 11.76
N PRO A 52 -8.17 -8.11 12.38
CA PRO A 52 -6.94 -8.40 11.65
C PRO A 52 -6.93 -9.80 11.01
N VAL A 53 -6.61 -9.84 9.71
CA VAL A 53 -6.47 -11.05 8.90
C VAL A 53 -5.01 -11.36 8.59
N GLN A 54 -4.70 -12.65 8.38
CA GLN A 54 -3.36 -13.11 8.02
C GLN A 54 -3.24 -13.31 6.50
N LEU A 55 -2.44 -12.45 5.87
CA LEU A 55 -2.30 -12.32 4.42
C LEU A 55 -0.90 -12.76 3.94
N ARG A 56 -0.76 -13.01 2.64
CA ARG A 56 0.57 -13.12 2.01
C ARG A 56 1.20 -11.73 1.93
N ARG A 57 2.52 -11.64 2.11
CA ARG A 57 3.24 -10.37 1.96
C ARG A 57 3.21 -9.90 0.50
N ARG A 58 2.87 -8.62 0.26
CA ARG A 58 2.90 -7.98 -1.07
C ARG A 58 4.30 -7.89 -1.69
N ASP A 59 5.35 -8.03 -0.89
CA ASP A 59 6.76 -8.09 -1.33
C ASP A 59 7.24 -9.52 -1.64
N PHE A 60 6.33 -10.51 -1.71
CA PHE A 60 6.57 -11.91 -2.06
C PHE A 60 7.69 -12.63 -1.28
N ARG A 61 8.16 -12.03 -0.16
CA ARG A 61 9.06 -12.70 0.77
C ARG A 61 8.31 -13.77 1.57
N ARG A 62 9.06 -14.68 2.19
CA ARG A 62 8.52 -15.62 3.18
C ARG A 62 7.92 -14.86 4.37
N GLY A 63 6.97 -15.50 5.05
CA GLY A 63 6.23 -14.92 6.17
C GLY A 63 4.82 -14.46 5.76
N LYS A 64 4.09 -13.89 6.72
CA LYS A 64 2.75 -13.33 6.56
C LYS A 64 2.73 -11.85 6.91
N ALA A 65 1.75 -11.13 6.41
CA ALA A 65 1.36 -9.82 6.91
C ALA A 65 0.07 -9.97 7.73
N SER A 66 -0.05 -9.19 8.81
CA SER A 66 -1.34 -8.95 9.48
C SER A 66 -1.94 -7.70 8.86
N GLY A 67 -3.11 -7.81 8.24
CA GLY A 67 -3.82 -6.70 7.62
C GLY A 67 -5.16 -6.42 8.32
N ALA A 68 -5.57 -5.17 8.43
CA ALA A 68 -6.88 -4.77 8.93
C ALA A 68 -7.48 -3.69 8.02
N LEU A 69 -8.81 -3.63 7.96
CA LEU A 69 -9.57 -2.63 7.21
C LEU A 69 -10.37 -1.77 8.18
N SER A 70 -10.38 -0.47 7.96
CA SER A 70 -11.38 0.45 8.50
C SER A 70 -11.95 1.29 7.35
N GLN A 71 -13.07 1.96 7.60
CA GLN A 71 -13.70 2.86 6.64
C GLN A 71 -14.17 4.12 7.36
N ASP A 72 -14.17 5.24 6.65
CA ASP A 72 -14.91 6.45 7.03
C ASP A 72 -16.02 6.71 6.00
N ALA A 73 -16.50 7.95 5.86
CA ALA A 73 -17.57 8.29 4.94
C ALA A 73 -17.15 8.18 3.46
N ASP A 74 -15.89 8.48 3.14
CA ASP A 74 -15.42 8.73 1.78
C ASP A 74 -14.19 7.87 1.39
N ALA A 75 -13.57 7.19 2.35
CA ALA A 75 -12.35 6.42 2.17
C ALA A 75 -12.35 5.04 2.85
N LEU A 76 -11.66 4.10 2.22
CA LEU A 76 -11.23 2.82 2.80
C LEU A 76 -9.79 2.92 3.28
N TRP A 77 -9.53 2.46 4.49
CA TRP A 77 -8.21 2.46 5.12
C TRP A 77 -7.73 1.03 5.35
N ILE A 78 -6.55 0.70 4.84
CA ILE A 78 -5.91 -0.60 5.06
C ILE A 78 -4.62 -0.38 5.84
N GLU A 79 -4.50 -1.03 6.99
CA GLU A 79 -3.27 -1.09 7.80
C GLU A 79 -2.67 -2.48 7.69
N GLN A 80 -1.37 -2.57 7.39
CA GLN A 80 -0.61 -3.81 7.27
C GLN A 80 0.65 -3.78 8.13
N VAL A 81 0.91 -4.86 8.87
CA VAL A 81 2.16 -5.08 9.63
C VAL A 81 2.75 -6.42 9.26
N TRP A 82 4.04 -6.45 8.95
CA TRP A 82 4.77 -7.70 8.70
C TRP A 82 6.05 -7.74 9.54
N ARG A 83 6.41 -8.96 9.96
CA ARG A 83 7.62 -9.25 10.74
C ARG A 83 8.72 -9.75 9.81
N ASP A 84 9.29 -10.91 10.11
CA ASP A 84 10.49 -11.44 9.48
C ASP A 84 10.35 -11.72 7.97
N PRO A 85 11.45 -11.72 7.19
CA PRO A 85 12.82 -11.39 7.60
C PRO A 85 13.14 -9.88 7.56
N VAL A 86 12.24 -9.06 7.02
CA VAL A 86 12.40 -7.60 6.90
C VAL A 86 11.10 -6.96 7.35
N GLY A 87 11.05 -6.60 8.63
CA GLY A 87 9.87 -6.06 9.31
C GLY A 87 9.51 -4.63 8.87
N GLY A 88 8.24 -4.30 8.97
CA GLY A 88 7.70 -3.00 8.58
C GLY A 88 6.20 -2.88 8.75
N HIS A 89 5.70 -1.67 8.50
CA HIS A 89 4.28 -1.38 8.36
C HIS A 89 4.00 -0.75 7.00
N GLY A 90 2.77 -0.88 6.53
CA GLY A 90 2.23 -0.12 5.41
C GLY A 90 0.81 0.30 5.71
N SER A 91 0.48 1.54 5.37
CA SER A 91 -0.90 2.05 5.44
C SER A 91 -1.33 2.56 4.08
N GLU A 92 -2.60 2.36 3.75
CA GLU A 92 -3.19 2.78 2.48
C GLU A 92 -4.55 3.43 2.71
N CYS A 93 -4.77 4.59 2.07
CA CYS A 93 -6.05 5.27 2.01
C CYS A 93 -6.55 5.24 0.56
N ALA A 94 -7.65 4.53 0.30
CA ALA A 94 -8.27 4.41 -1.01
C ALA A 94 -9.57 5.22 -1.05
N TRP A 95 -9.65 6.23 -1.92
CA TRP A 95 -10.73 7.21 -1.97
C TRP A 95 -11.01 7.69 -3.40
N SER A 96 -12.25 8.12 -3.68
CA SER A 96 -12.70 8.51 -5.02
C SER A 96 -13.08 10.00 -5.05
N PRO A 97 -12.22 10.92 -5.53
CA PRO A 97 -12.58 12.35 -5.63
C PRO A 97 -13.75 12.62 -6.58
N GLU A 98 -13.89 11.78 -7.59
CA GLU A 98 -14.80 11.95 -8.72
C GLU A 98 -15.17 10.56 -9.28
N PRO A 99 -16.36 10.40 -9.90
CA PRO A 99 -16.72 9.16 -10.58
C PRO A 99 -15.72 8.80 -11.66
N GLY A 100 -15.24 7.56 -11.69
CA GLY A 100 -14.27 7.08 -12.68
C GLY A 100 -12.82 7.06 -12.20
N THR A 101 -12.52 7.62 -11.03
CA THR A 101 -11.13 7.81 -10.57
C THR A 101 -10.96 7.37 -9.12
N LEU A 102 -10.05 6.41 -8.86
CA LEU A 102 -9.66 6.02 -7.50
C LEU A 102 -8.22 6.47 -7.22
N TYR A 103 -8.04 7.19 -6.12
CA TYR A 103 -6.75 7.53 -5.57
C TYR A 103 -6.41 6.53 -4.45
N VAL A 104 -5.18 6.05 -4.44
CA VAL A 104 -4.64 5.26 -3.33
C VAL A 104 -3.37 5.93 -2.83
N ASP A 105 -3.44 6.50 -1.64
CA ASP A 105 -2.30 7.07 -0.92
C ASP A 105 -1.67 6.00 -0.03
N SER A 106 -0.47 5.54 -0.40
CA SER A 106 0.26 4.52 0.35
C SER A 106 1.43 5.12 1.12
N THR A 107 1.55 4.74 2.40
CA THR A 107 2.75 4.93 3.21
C THR A 107 3.36 3.57 3.54
N ILE A 108 4.68 3.43 3.43
CA ILE A 108 5.41 2.21 3.83
C ILE A 108 6.60 2.59 4.68
N GLN A 109 6.74 1.99 5.86
CA GLN A 109 7.92 2.09 6.70
C GLN A 109 8.61 0.73 6.86
N VAL A 110 9.91 0.68 6.57
CA VAL A 110 10.77 -0.51 6.74
C VAL A 110 12.10 -0.06 7.33
N GLN A 111 12.53 -0.68 8.44
CA GLN A 111 13.83 -0.43 9.08
C GLN A 111 14.11 1.08 9.29
N GLY A 112 13.13 1.82 9.81
CA GLY A 112 13.22 3.27 10.06
C GLY A 112 13.17 4.16 8.82
N LYS A 113 13.17 3.61 7.60
CA LYS A 113 13.00 4.36 6.34
C LYS A 113 11.52 4.41 5.97
N LYS A 114 11.02 5.59 5.57
CA LYS A 114 9.64 5.82 5.10
C LYS A 114 9.63 6.07 3.59
N ALA A 115 8.61 5.57 2.90
CA ALA A 115 8.23 5.98 1.56
C ALA A 115 6.75 6.36 1.56
N GLN A 116 6.40 7.39 0.79
CA GLN A 116 5.02 7.80 0.53
C GLN A 116 4.84 7.98 -0.98
N TYR A 117 3.69 7.55 -1.50
CA TYR A 117 3.37 7.66 -2.93
C TYR A 117 1.86 7.60 -3.13
N ARG A 118 1.38 8.23 -4.20
CA ARG A 118 -0.01 8.11 -4.67
C ARG A 118 -0.04 7.27 -5.94
N GLN A 119 -1.00 6.36 -5.99
CA GLN A 119 -1.40 5.67 -7.21
C GLN A 119 -2.74 6.26 -7.67
N MET A 120 -2.82 6.63 -8.94
CA MET A 120 -4.08 6.98 -9.60
C MET A 120 -4.50 5.82 -10.49
N PHE A 121 -5.71 5.32 -10.24
CA PHE A 121 -6.35 4.26 -11.00
C PHE A 121 -7.55 4.81 -11.74
N PHE A 122 -7.61 4.56 -13.04
CA PHE A 122 -8.74 4.94 -13.88
C PHE A 122 -9.61 3.73 -14.17
N ILE A 123 -10.90 3.92 -13.92
CA ILE A 123 -12.00 3.04 -14.27
C ILE A 123 -12.16 3.09 -15.79
N TRP A 124 -11.99 1.96 -16.48
CA TRP A 124 -12.06 1.93 -17.95
C TRP A 124 -13.50 1.66 -18.41
N PRO A 125 -14.21 2.62 -19.01
CA PRO A 125 -15.54 2.37 -19.54
C PRO A 125 -15.46 1.42 -20.74
N ASN A 126 -16.34 0.42 -20.76
CA ASN A 126 -16.53 -0.57 -21.83
C ASN A 126 -15.34 -1.51 -22.08
N ALA A 127 -15.13 -2.47 -21.18
CA ALA A 127 -14.45 -3.72 -21.51
C ALA A 127 -15.43 -4.72 -22.17
N GLU A 128 -16.04 -4.34 -23.30
CA GLU A 128 -16.72 -5.31 -24.17
C GLU A 128 -15.69 -5.98 -25.10
N ALA A 129 -15.66 -7.31 -25.05
CA ALA A 129 -15.12 -8.19 -26.10
C ALA A 129 -13.70 -7.90 -26.62
N ASP A 130 -12.68 -8.18 -25.78
CA ASP A 130 -11.50 -8.86 -26.30
C ASP A 130 -10.95 -9.87 -25.27
N HIS A 131 -10.51 -11.03 -25.75
CA HIS A 131 -10.30 -12.22 -24.90
C HIS A 131 -9.15 -12.06 -23.89
N ASP A 132 -9.48 -11.85 -22.60
CA ASP A 132 -9.09 -12.77 -21.50
C ASP A 132 -9.56 -12.32 -20.08
N TYR A 133 -9.97 -11.07 -19.88
CA TYR A 133 -10.34 -10.55 -18.53
C TYR A 133 -11.54 -9.58 -18.58
N ASN A 134 -12.73 -10.06 -18.20
CA ASN A 134 -13.94 -9.25 -18.04
C ASN A 134 -14.05 -8.67 -16.61
N SER A 135 -13.99 -7.34 -16.46
CA SER A 135 -14.96 -6.59 -15.62
C SER A 135 -14.90 -5.05 -15.79
N THR A 136 -15.94 -4.40 -15.22
CA THR A 136 -16.42 -3.01 -15.42
C THR A 136 -17.58 -2.79 -14.41
N VAL A 137 -17.84 -1.65 -13.74
CA VAL A 137 -17.12 -0.37 -13.51
C VAL A 137 -17.79 0.39 -12.31
N ALA A 138 -17.01 0.93 -11.33
CA ALA A 138 -17.45 1.80 -10.20
C ALA A 138 -18.55 1.22 -9.24
N LEU A 139 -18.79 1.66 -7.98
CA LEU A 139 -18.86 3.01 -7.39
C LEU A 139 -18.55 3.03 -5.87
N LEU A 140 -18.25 4.22 -5.34
CA LEU A 140 -18.68 4.73 -4.02
C LEU A 140 -19.33 6.11 -4.25
N PRO A 141 -20.27 6.60 -3.42
CA PRO A 141 -20.59 6.12 -2.07
C PRO A 141 -21.90 5.30 -1.94
N GLN A 142 -21.95 4.46 -0.90
CA GLN A 142 -23.15 3.77 -0.37
C GLN A 142 -24.00 2.89 -1.33
N ALA A 143 -23.39 2.03 -2.16
CA ALA A 143 -24.03 0.79 -2.62
C ALA A 143 -23.03 -0.15 -3.34
N GLY A 144 -22.64 -1.27 -2.71
CA GLY A 144 -22.06 -2.43 -3.41
C GLY A 144 -20.85 -2.17 -4.31
N LEU A 145 -19.72 -1.76 -3.72
CA LEU A 145 -18.43 -1.57 -4.38
C LEU A 145 -18.07 -2.71 -5.35
N ARG A 146 -17.95 -2.40 -6.65
CA ARG A 146 -17.18 -3.21 -7.61
C ARG A 146 -16.31 -2.28 -8.44
N PHE A 147 -15.01 -2.40 -8.28
CA PHE A 147 -14.03 -1.54 -8.94
C PHE A 147 -13.02 -2.41 -9.68
N GLU A 148 -12.72 -2.07 -10.93
CA GLU A 148 -11.54 -2.57 -11.62
C GLU A 148 -10.90 -1.41 -12.39
N ALA A 149 -9.59 -1.35 -12.35
CA ALA A 149 -8.80 -0.39 -13.11
C ALA A 149 -7.56 -1.07 -13.70
N THR A 150 -7.30 -0.83 -14.98
CA THR A 150 -6.29 -1.53 -15.78
C THR A 150 -5.04 -0.70 -16.08
N HIS A 151 -4.94 0.50 -15.50
CA HIS A 151 -3.76 1.37 -15.59
C HIS A 151 -3.51 2.10 -14.26
N SER A 152 -2.24 2.25 -13.89
CA SER A 152 -1.81 3.08 -12.77
C SER A 152 -0.83 4.17 -13.21
N LYS A 153 -1.11 5.43 -12.86
CA LYS A 153 -0.10 6.50 -12.85
C LYS A 153 0.47 6.61 -11.44
N TYR A 154 1.80 6.66 -11.34
CA TYR A 154 2.51 6.82 -10.06
C TYR A 154 2.94 8.28 -9.92
N SER A 155 2.54 8.94 -8.83
CA SER A 155 3.13 10.21 -8.40
C SER A 155 3.82 10.03 -7.05
N LEU A 156 5.10 10.41 -6.97
CA LEU A 156 5.84 10.39 -5.73
C LEU A 156 5.47 11.62 -4.90
N VAL A 157 4.48 11.45 -4.02
CA VAL A 157 4.11 12.47 -3.04
C VAL A 157 5.16 12.48 -1.91
N GLN A 158 6.25 13.22 -2.16
CA GLN A 158 7.40 13.47 -1.28
C GLN A 158 8.14 12.24 -0.73
N GLY A 159 9.35 12.03 -1.26
CA GLY A 159 10.37 11.27 -0.55
C GLY A 159 10.98 12.10 0.58
N VAL A 160 10.45 12.00 1.81
CA VAL A 160 11.16 12.51 3.00
C VAL A 160 12.36 11.61 3.26
N GLU A 161 13.49 11.93 2.63
CA GLU A 161 14.78 11.44 3.09
C GLU A 161 15.06 12.02 4.48
N GLY A 162 14.66 11.28 5.50
CA GLY A 162 15.16 11.47 6.86
C GLY A 162 16.66 11.27 6.87
N LYS A 163 17.42 12.33 6.59
CA LYS A 163 18.85 12.41 6.88
C LYS A 163 19.00 12.24 8.38
N SER A 164 19.21 11.00 8.80
CA SER A 164 19.70 10.67 10.13
C SER A 164 21.08 11.31 10.25
N GLN A 165 21.11 12.54 10.77
CA GLN A 165 22.33 13.13 11.28
C GLN A 165 22.80 12.21 12.41
N ARG A 166 23.83 11.41 12.12
CA ARG A 166 24.68 10.86 13.17
C ARG A 166 25.29 12.06 13.91
N LYS A 167 24.63 12.50 14.98
CA LYS A 167 25.34 13.19 16.06
C LYS A 167 26.41 12.20 16.53
N GLY A 168 27.67 12.52 16.28
CA GLY A 168 28.79 11.85 16.93
C GLY A 168 28.65 11.97 18.46
N PRO A 169 29.42 11.19 19.24
CA PRO A 169 29.35 11.24 20.70
C PRO A 169 29.52 12.68 21.18
N GLY A 170 28.46 13.21 21.80
CA GLY A 170 28.46 14.58 22.30
C GLY A 170 29.55 14.74 23.34
N ARG A 171 30.47 15.69 23.11
CA ARG A 171 31.47 16.08 24.10
C ARG A 171 30.73 16.51 25.37
N VAL A 172 30.96 15.81 26.48
CA VAL A 172 30.39 16.18 27.78
C VAL A 172 30.89 17.59 28.13
N PRO A 173 30.01 18.56 28.44
CA PRO A 173 30.45 19.85 28.96
C PRO A 173 31.06 19.65 30.34
N THR A 174 32.37 19.89 30.47
CA THR A 174 33.02 20.02 31.77
C THR A 174 32.44 21.24 32.49
N ALA A 175 31.87 21.03 33.67
CA ALA A 175 31.37 22.11 34.51
C ALA A 175 32.53 23.06 34.92
N PRO A 176 32.29 24.39 35.00
CA PRO A 176 33.27 25.30 35.55
C PRO A 176 33.42 25.04 37.06
N MET A 177 34.65 24.76 37.51
CA MET A 177 34.99 24.78 38.93
C MET A 177 34.90 26.21 39.46
N SER A 178 34.11 26.42 40.51
CA SER A 178 34.24 27.61 41.35
C SER A 178 35.56 27.53 42.13
N PRO A 179 36.31 28.63 42.29
CA PRO A 179 37.47 28.66 43.17
C PRO A 179 37.03 28.54 44.64
N PRO A 180 37.88 27.96 45.52
CA PRO A 180 37.62 27.93 46.96
C PRO A 180 37.72 29.34 47.58
N ALA A 181 37.02 29.51 48.70
CA ALA A 181 37.17 30.65 49.62
C ALA A 181 38.27 30.36 50.66
#